data_AF-A0A7L2K3U7-F1
#
_entry.id   AF-A0A7L2K3U7-F1
#
_cell.length_a   1.000
_cell.length_b   1.000
_cell.length_c   1.000
_cell.angle_alpha   90.00
_cell.angle_beta   90.00
_cell.angle_gamma   90.00
#
_symmetry.space_group_name_H-M   'P 1'
#
loop_
_entity.id
_entity.type
_entity.pdbx_description
1 polymer ?
#
loop_
_entity_poly.entity_id
_entity_poly.type
_entity_poly.pdbx_seq_one_letter_code
_entity_poly.pdbx_strand_id
1 'polypeptide(L)'
;MESNVSSGNCSDPQMSFQSTLYATTYTLIFIPGLLANSAALWVLCQFLSRKSKAVIFMINLAVADLAHVLSLPLQTYYYINHTWPFRSFLCQVCFYLKYLNVYASICFLICISIQQYLFLLHPFRAKGWKCHYDVAISALVWLLVGAACLLLIIVRSPAL
;
A
#
# COMPACT_ATOMS: atom_id res chain seq x y z
N MET A 1 60.05 -16.62 1.94
CA MET A 1 59.99 -15.16 1.84
C MET A 1 58.52 -14.79 1.81
N GLU A 2 58.08 -14.06 2.82
CA GLU A 2 56.69 -13.85 3.21
C GLU A 2 55.77 -13.25 2.14
N SER A 3 54.52 -13.69 2.24
CA SER A 3 53.30 -13.20 1.61
C SER A 3 53.11 -11.69 1.77
N ASN A 4 52.84 -10.98 0.68
CA ASN A 4 52.35 -9.59 0.71
C ASN A 4 51.16 -9.42 -0.25
N VAL A 5 50.05 -10.10 0.06
CA VAL A 5 48.73 -9.75 -0.46
C VAL A 5 48.13 -8.75 0.52
N SER A 6 48.28 -7.46 0.22
CA SER A 6 47.64 -6.39 0.98
C SER A 6 46.12 -6.53 0.82
N SER A 7 45.50 -7.10 1.84
CA SER A 7 44.05 -7.28 1.98
C SER A 7 43.47 -5.95 2.47
N GLY A 8 43.30 -4.99 1.56
CA GLY A 8 42.74 -3.68 1.84
C GLY A 8 41.26 -3.58 1.46
N ASN A 9 40.38 -3.91 2.42
CA ASN A 9 38.94 -3.63 2.52
C ASN A 9 38.15 -3.23 1.24
N CYS A 10 37.54 -4.23 0.58
CA CYS A 10 36.44 -4.01 -0.37
C CYS A 10 35.08 -3.95 0.38
N SER A 11 34.85 -2.86 1.11
CA SER A 11 33.56 -2.55 1.73
C SER A 11 33.47 -1.02 1.90
N ASP A 12 32.49 -0.25 1.41
CA ASP A 12 31.29 -0.55 0.62
C ASP A 12 30.66 0.81 0.17
N PRO A 13 31.03 1.43 -0.98
CA PRO A 13 30.34 2.62 -1.48
C PRO A 13 28.90 2.32 -1.95
N GLN A 14 28.56 1.04 -2.12
CA GLN A 14 27.25 0.59 -2.59
C GLN A 14 26.20 0.64 -1.47
N MET A 15 26.58 0.33 -0.22
CA MET A 15 25.70 0.38 0.94
C MET A 15 25.21 1.82 1.23
N SER A 16 26.09 2.82 1.19
CA SER A 16 25.75 4.22 1.48
C SER A 16 24.86 4.85 0.41
N PHE A 17 25.06 4.48 -0.86
CA PHE A 17 24.23 4.92 -1.97
C PHE A 17 22.80 4.38 -1.86
N GLN A 18 22.65 3.09 -1.52
CA GLN A 18 21.33 2.49 -1.28
C GLN A 18 20.59 3.18 -0.13
N SER A 19 21.28 3.43 0.99
CA SER A 19 20.72 4.15 2.15
C SER A 19 20.15 5.51 1.77
N THR A 20 20.96 6.27 1.04
CA THR A 20 20.64 7.64 0.63
C THR A 20 19.48 7.65 -0.36
N LEU A 21 19.48 6.72 -1.32
CA LEU A 21 18.37 6.56 -2.26
C LEU A 21 17.07 6.19 -1.55
N TYR A 22 17.08 5.18 -0.66
CA TYR A 22 15.88 4.77 0.07
C TYR A 22 15.32 5.90 0.94
N ALA A 23 16.17 6.59 1.71
CA ALA A 23 15.75 7.72 2.55
C ALA A 23 15.15 8.85 1.72
N THR A 24 15.78 9.19 0.58
CA THR A 24 15.31 10.23 -0.33
C THR A 24 13.98 9.84 -0.96
N THR A 25 13.89 8.65 -1.56
CA THR A 25 12.67 8.15 -2.20
C THR A 25 11.52 8.01 -1.21
N TYR A 26 11.76 7.52 0.01
CA TYR A 26 10.71 7.36 1.00
C TYR A 26 10.20 8.69 1.53
N THR A 27 11.09 9.68 1.75
CA THR A 27 10.66 11.03 2.16
C THR A 27 9.85 11.71 1.05
N LEU A 28 10.33 11.59 -0.21
CA LEU A 28 9.64 12.14 -1.37
C LEU A 28 8.29 11.49 -1.66
N ILE A 29 8.09 10.22 -1.31
CA ILE A 29 6.77 9.57 -1.46
C ILE A 29 5.90 9.85 -0.24
N PHE A 30 6.48 9.87 0.96
CA PHE A 30 5.74 9.99 2.21
C PHE A 30 5.00 11.33 2.34
N ILE A 31 5.71 12.44 2.16
CA ILE A 31 5.14 13.78 2.36
C ILE A 31 3.97 14.05 1.39
N PRO A 32 4.15 13.98 0.06
CA PRO A 32 3.05 14.24 -0.87
C PRO A 32 2.02 13.11 -0.82
N GLY A 33 2.41 11.86 -0.58
CA GLY A 33 1.48 10.75 -0.45
C GLY A 33 0.53 10.94 0.74
N LEU A 34 1.04 11.38 1.89
CA LEU A 34 0.23 11.65 3.07
C LEU A 34 -0.71 12.83 2.83
N LEU A 35 -0.18 13.95 2.31
CA LEU A 35 -0.96 15.15 2.04
C LEU A 35 -2.05 14.90 0.99
N ALA A 36 -1.69 14.32 -0.15
CA ALA A 36 -2.61 14.08 -1.26
C ALA A 36 -3.70 13.07 -0.89
N ASN A 37 -3.34 11.92 -0.29
CA ASN A 37 -4.34 10.92 0.06
C ASN A 37 -5.21 11.35 1.24
N SER A 38 -4.67 12.11 2.20
CA SER A 38 -5.50 12.68 3.30
C SER A 38 -6.46 13.74 2.80
N ALA A 39 -6.00 14.63 1.91
CA ALA A 39 -6.86 15.63 1.28
C ALA A 39 -7.94 14.96 0.42
N ALA A 40 -7.58 13.95 -0.37
CA ALA A 40 -8.53 13.17 -1.15
C ALA A 40 -9.55 12.49 -0.25
N LEU A 41 -9.13 11.82 0.83
CA LEU A 41 -10.01 11.19 1.79
C LEU A 41 -10.98 12.21 2.41
N TRP A 42 -10.48 13.36 2.84
CA TRP A 42 -11.31 14.44 3.40
C TRP A 42 -12.38 14.91 2.42
N VAL A 43 -11.98 15.20 1.18
CA VAL A 43 -12.88 15.65 0.12
C VAL A 43 -13.91 14.55 -0.23
N LEU A 44 -13.46 13.31 -0.36
CA LEU A 44 -14.32 12.16 -0.65
C LEU A 44 -15.31 11.89 0.48
N CYS A 45 -14.92 12.02 1.74
CA CYS A 45 -15.84 11.92 2.88
C CYS A 45 -16.96 12.98 2.82
N GLN A 46 -16.63 14.21 2.39
CA GLN A 46 -17.64 15.25 2.16
C GLN A 46 -18.57 14.90 0.98
N PHE A 47 -18.04 14.33 -0.10
CA PHE A 47 -18.84 13.87 -1.25
C PHE A 47 -19.69 12.65 -0.96
N LEU A 48 -19.28 11.78 -0.03
CA LEU A 48 -20.05 10.61 0.39
C LEU A 48 -21.41 11.02 0.98
N SER A 49 -21.41 12.11 1.75
CA SER A 49 -22.63 12.72 2.30
C SER A 49 -23.61 13.16 1.20
N ARG A 50 -23.11 13.50 0.00
CA ARG A 50 -23.89 13.96 -1.16
C ARG A 50 -24.34 12.84 -2.14
N LYS A 51 -24.21 11.56 -1.75
CA LYS A 51 -24.87 10.38 -2.36
C LYS A 51 -24.28 9.78 -3.65
N SER A 52 -22.98 9.93 -3.92
CA SER A 52 -22.34 9.20 -5.03
C SER A 52 -21.83 7.82 -4.59
N LYS A 53 -22.29 6.75 -5.27
CA LYS A 53 -21.94 5.35 -4.98
C LYS A 53 -20.46 5.02 -5.21
N ALA A 54 -19.84 5.71 -6.17
CA ALA A 54 -18.43 5.49 -6.53
C ALA A 54 -17.46 5.97 -5.44
N VAL A 55 -17.93 6.86 -4.56
CA VAL A 55 -17.12 7.47 -3.51
C VAL A 55 -16.66 6.43 -2.48
N ILE A 56 -17.43 5.37 -2.24
CA ILE A 56 -17.05 4.31 -1.30
C ILE A 56 -15.79 3.58 -1.77
N PHE A 57 -15.69 3.22 -3.05
CA PHE A 57 -14.50 2.58 -3.60
C PHE A 57 -13.29 3.53 -3.60
N MET A 58 -13.50 4.82 -3.89
CA MET A 58 -12.44 5.83 -3.82
C MET A 58 -11.93 6.07 -2.39
N ILE A 59 -12.81 6.02 -1.38
CA ILE A 59 -12.41 6.10 0.03
C ILE A 59 -11.56 4.90 0.43
N ASN A 60 -11.98 3.69 0.06
CA ASN A 60 -11.21 2.48 0.37
C ASN A 60 -9.83 2.48 -0.31
N LEU A 61 -9.75 3.00 -1.54
CA LEU A 61 -8.49 3.23 -2.25
C LEU A 61 -7.58 4.18 -1.45
N ALA A 62 -8.08 5.36 -1.08
CA ALA A 62 -7.33 6.34 -0.29
C ALA A 62 -6.88 5.81 1.07
N VAL A 63 -7.71 4.98 1.74
CA VAL A 63 -7.35 4.32 2.99
C VAL A 63 -6.21 3.32 2.79
N ALA A 64 -6.25 2.51 1.73
CA ALA A 64 -5.18 1.58 1.40
C ALA A 64 -3.86 2.32 1.10
N ASP A 65 -3.92 3.44 0.38
CA ASP A 65 -2.75 4.28 0.08
C ASP A 65 -2.16 4.92 1.33
N LEU A 66 -3.00 5.44 2.23
CA LEU A 66 -2.55 5.97 3.51
C LEU A 66 -1.90 4.90 4.37
N ALA A 67 -2.47 3.69 4.44
CA ALA A 67 -1.88 2.59 5.20
C ALA A 67 -0.49 2.22 4.68
N HIS A 68 -0.28 2.22 3.36
CA HIS A 68 1.03 2.01 2.77
C HIS A 68 2.00 3.17 3.08
N VAL A 69 1.57 4.42 2.87
CA VAL A 69 2.40 5.60 3.13
C VAL A 69 2.84 5.66 4.59
N LEU A 70 1.96 5.36 5.55
CA LEU A 70 2.28 5.30 6.97
C LEU A 70 3.26 4.18 7.34
N SER A 71 3.39 3.13 6.51
CA SER A 71 4.37 2.06 6.72
C SER A 71 5.79 2.38 6.23
N LEU A 72 5.96 3.41 5.38
CA LEU A 72 7.26 3.88 4.91
C LEU A 72 8.20 4.40 6.01
N PRO A 73 7.78 5.26 6.97
CA PRO A 73 8.68 5.74 8.03
C PRO A 73 9.18 4.62 8.95
N LEU A 74 8.36 3.59 9.18
CA LEU A 74 8.77 2.38 9.89
C LEU A 74 9.89 1.64 9.16
N GLN A 75 9.85 1.61 7.83
CA GLN A 75 10.89 1.01 6.99
C GLN A 75 12.19 1.82 7.00
N THR A 76 12.11 3.15 6.97
CA THR A 76 13.27 4.04 7.09
C THR A 76 13.98 3.87 8.44
N TYR A 77 13.22 3.75 9.53
CA TYR A 77 13.78 3.57 10.87
C TYR A 77 14.56 2.26 11.01
N TYR A 78 14.06 1.16 10.42
CA TYR A 78 14.78 -0.12 10.36
C TYR A 78 16.14 0.02 9.67
N TYR A 79 16.15 0.71 8.53
CA TYR A 79 17.33 0.80 7.69
C TYR A 79 18.44 1.64 8.35
N ILE A 80 18.09 2.70 9.09
CA ILE A 80 19.06 3.61 9.73
C ILE A 80 19.72 2.99 10.98
N ASN A 81 18.94 2.30 11.83
CA ASN A 81 19.46 1.92 13.16
C ASN A 81 20.24 0.60 13.17
N HIS A 82 20.16 -0.23 12.12
CA HIS A 82 20.80 -1.57 12.00
C HIS A 82 20.61 -2.51 13.22
N THR A 83 19.80 -2.11 14.20
CA THR A 83 19.54 -2.74 15.49
C THR A 83 18.03 -2.72 15.65
N TRP A 84 17.43 -3.89 15.83
CA TRP A 84 15.99 -4.03 15.68
C TRP A 84 15.35 -4.60 16.94
N PRO A 85 14.62 -3.79 17.73
CA PRO A 85 13.92 -4.26 18.92
C PRO A 85 12.58 -4.97 18.59
N PHE A 86 11.97 -4.67 17.44
CA PHE A 86 10.74 -5.30 16.96
C PHE A 86 11.08 -6.33 15.88
N ARG A 87 11.17 -7.61 16.27
CA ARG A 87 11.32 -8.85 15.48
C ARG A 87 10.67 -8.84 14.07
N SER A 88 11.05 -9.79 13.18
CA SER A 88 10.60 -10.06 11.78
C SER A 88 9.18 -9.67 11.36
N PHE A 89 8.25 -9.59 12.31
CA PHE A 89 6.87 -9.17 12.15
C PHE A 89 6.69 -7.81 11.44
N LEU A 90 7.40 -6.73 11.85
CA LEU A 90 7.15 -5.41 11.25
C LEU A 90 7.61 -5.32 9.78
N CYS A 91 8.72 -5.97 9.44
CA CYS A 91 9.19 -6.08 8.06
C CYS A 91 8.15 -6.82 7.21
N GLN A 92 7.63 -7.93 7.73
CA GLN A 92 6.58 -8.71 7.10
C GLN A 92 5.27 -7.91 6.95
N VAL A 93 4.93 -7.06 7.92
CA VAL A 93 3.80 -6.11 7.85
C VAL A 93 4.04 -5.03 6.78
N CYS A 94 5.24 -4.47 6.66
CA CYS A 94 5.54 -3.49 5.59
C CYS A 94 5.41 -4.12 4.20
N PHE A 95 5.94 -5.33 4.00
CA PHE A 95 5.74 -6.08 2.77
C PHE A 95 4.26 -6.38 2.53
N TYR A 96 3.53 -6.82 3.56
CA TYR A 96 2.09 -7.04 3.50
C TYR A 96 1.35 -5.80 3.06
N LEU A 97 1.55 -4.65 3.71
CA LEU A 97 0.86 -3.41 3.37
C LEU A 97 1.19 -2.93 1.96
N LYS A 98 2.42 -3.13 1.48
CA LYS A 98 2.80 -2.82 0.10
C LYS A 98 2.05 -3.68 -0.91
N TYR A 99 2.02 -5.00 -0.72
CA TYR A 99 1.29 -5.90 -1.62
C TYR A 99 -0.22 -5.65 -1.53
N LEU A 100 -0.75 -5.54 -0.31
CA LEU A 100 -2.14 -5.24 -0.04
C LEU A 100 -2.57 -3.96 -0.75
N ASN A 101 -1.78 -2.90 -0.69
CA ASN A 101 -2.04 -1.65 -1.40
C ASN A 101 -2.12 -1.87 -2.92
N VAL A 102 -1.10 -2.46 -3.54
CA VAL A 102 -1.09 -2.68 -5.00
C VAL A 102 -2.31 -3.48 -5.45
N TYR A 103 -2.59 -4.61 -4.78
CA TYR A 103 -3.71 -5.47 -5.18
C TYR A 103 -5.07 -4.83 -4.87
N ALA A 104 -5.23 -4.18 -3.71
CA ALA A 104 -6.48 -3.51 -3.35
C ALA A 104 -6.76 -2.36 -4.31
N SER A 105 -5.75 -1.55 -4.65
CA SER A 105 -5.88 -0.44 -5.58
C SER A 105 -6.31 -0.90 -6.97
N ILE A 106 -5.73 -1.99 -7.49
CA ILE A 106 -6.16 -2.58 -8.77
C ILE A 106 -7.62 -3.04 -8.71
N CYS A 107 -8.00 -3.79 -7.67
CA CYS A 107 -9.37 -4.27 -7.51
C CYS A 107 -10.39 -3.11 -7.40
N PHE A 108 -10.08 -2.08 -6.60
CA PHE A 108 -10.95 -0.91 -6.45
C PHE A 108 -11.07 -0.11 -7.75
N LEU A 109 -9.97 0.07 -8.51
CA LEU A 109 -10.01 0.72 -9.82
C LEU A 109 -10.85 -0.06 -10.84
N ILE A 110 -10.79 -1.39 -10.82
CA ILE A 110 -11.66 -2.24 -11.64
C ILE A 110 -13.13 -2.04 -11.25
N CYS A 111 -13.45 -2.05 -9.95
CA CYS A 111 -14.81 -1.81 -9.47
C CYS A 111 -15.33 -0.43 -9.89
N ILE A 112 -14.51 0.62 -9.74
CA ILE A 112 -14.85 1.99 -10.19
C ILE A 112 -15.11 2.01 -11.70
N SER A 113 -14.26 1.34 -12.49
CA SER A 113 -14.40 1.29 -13.95
C SER A 113 -15.68 0.58 -14.38
N ILE A 114 -16.00 -0.58 -13.77
CA ILE A 114 -17.25 -1.31 -14.01
C ILE A 114 -18.44 -0.44 -13.63
N GLN A 115 -18.37 0.27 -12.51
CA GLN A 115 -19.46 1.12 -12.05
C GLN A 115 -19.71 2.29 -13.01
N GLN A 116 -18.66 2.96 -13.50
CA GLN A 116 -18.80 4.01 -14.52
C GLN A 116 -19.40 3.44 -15.80
N TYR A 117 -18.94 2.28 -16.25
CA TYR A 117 -19.47 1.60 -17.42
C TYR A 117 -20.97 1.31 -17.28
N LEU A 118 -21.40 0.77 -16.13
CA LEU A 118 -22.81 0.50 -15.85
C LEU A 118 -23.65 1.77 -15.75
N PHE A 119 -23.11 2.85 -15.19
CA PHE A 119 -23.80 4.15 -15.12
C PHE A 119 -24.00 4.77 -16.51
N LEU A 120 -23.01 4.67 -17.39
CA LEU A 120 -23.06 5.18 -18.76
C LEU A 120 -24.07 4.41 -19.62
N LEU A 121 -24.12 3.09 -19.51
CA LEU A 121 -25.00 2.25 -20.34
C LEU A 121 -26.41 2.08 -19.77
N HIS A 122 -26.57 2.10 -18.44
CA HIS A 122 -27.83 1.78 -17.78
C HIS A 122 -28.18 2.74 -16.64
N PRO A 123 -28.47 4.02 -16.95
CA PRO A 123 -28.79 5.05 -15.95
C PRO A 123 -29.98 4.70 -15.05
N PHE A 124 -30.96 3.94 -15.55
CA PHE A 124 -32.12 3.50 -14.76
C PHE A 124 -31.82 2.37 -13.76
N ARG A 125 -30.90 1.45 -14.11
CA ARG A 125 -30.45 0.36 -13.21
C ARG A 125 -29.54 0.91 -12.11
N ALA A 126 -28.80 1.98 -12.41
CA ALA A 126 -28.01 2.71 -11.43
C ALA A 126 -28.86 3.36 -10.33
N LYS A 127 -30.16 3.62 -10.53
CA LYS A 127 -31.05 4.17 -9.49
C LYS A 127 -31.47 3.14 -8.44
N GLY A 128 -31.58 1.86 -8.82
CA GLY A 128 -31.95 0.76 -7.92
C GLY A 128 -30.79 0.14 -7.12
N TRP A 129 -29.54 0.45 -7.48
CA TRP A 129 -28.35 -0.06 -6.78
C TRP A 129 -28.27 0.50 -5.35
N LYS A 130 -28.35 -0.35 -4.33
CA LYS A 130 -28.30 0.08 -2.92
C LYS A 130 -26.86 0.17 -2.42
N CYS A 131 -26.59 1.14 -1.54
CA CYS A 131 -25.29 1.37 -0.89
C CYS A 131 -24.71 0.11 -0.21
N HIS A 132 -25.58 -0.77 0.32
CA HIS A 132 -25.16 -2.03 0.93
C HIS A 132 -24.39 -2.96 0.00
N TYR A 133 -24.65 -2.94 -1.32
CA TYR A 133 -23.91 -3.76 -2.27
C TYR A 133 -22.47 -3.26 -2.43
N ASP A 134 -22.24 -1.94 -2.45
CA ASP A 134 -20.90 -1.36 -2.57
C ASP A 134 -20.06 -1.66 -1.32
N VAL A 135 -20.69 -1.62 -0.14
CA VAL A 135 -20.05 -2.01 1.13
C VAL A 135 -19.73 -3.51 1.13
N ALA A 136 -20.66 -4.37 0.67
CA ALA A 136 -20.42 -5.81 0.60
C ALA A 136 -19.31 -6.17 -0.39
N ILE A 137 -19.29 -5.53 -1.57
CA ILE A 137 -18.23 -5.71 -2.58
C ILE A 137 -16.89 -5.24 -2.02
N SER A 138 -16.85 -4.08 -1.37
CA SER A 138 -15.64 -3.57 -0.74
C SER A 138 -15.12 -4.53 0.34
N ALA A 139 -16.01 -5.02 1.22
CA ALA A 139 -15.64 -6.01 2.24
C ALA A 139 -15.10 -7.30 1.61
N LEU A 140 -15.72 -7.78 0.53
CA LEU A 140 -15.26 -8.95 -0.20
C LEU A 140 -13.89 -8.72 -0.84
N VAL A 141 -13.66 -7.56 -1.46
CA VAL A 141 -12.36 -7.17 -2.03
C VAL A 141 -11.29 -7.15 -0.94
N TRP A 142 -11.57 -6.52 0.21
CA TRP A 142 -10.64 -6.51 1.35
C TRP A 142 -10.33 -7.91 1.86
N LEU A 143 -11.34 -8.78 1.98
CA LEU A 143 -11.15 -10.16 2.41
C LEU A 143 -10.34 -10.96 1.40
N LEU A 144 -10.65 -10.87 0.10
CA LEU A 144 -9.95 -11.61 -0.96
C LEU A 144 -8.50 -11.14 -1.10
N VAL A 145 -8.28 -9.83 -1.18
CA VAL A 145 -6.95 -9.25 -1.33
C VAL A 145 -6.14 -9.47 -0.05
N GLY A 146 -6.75 -9.28 1.12
CA GLY A 146 -6.14 -9.55 2.42
C GLY A 146 -5.71 -11.01 2.54
N ALA A 147 -6.60 -11.96 2.25
CA ALA A 147 -6.29 -13.39 2.28
C ALA A 147 -5.21 -13.77 1.27
N ALA A 148 -5.30 -13.29 0.03
CA ALA A 148 -4.28 -13.55 -1.00
C ALA A 148 -2.91 -13.02 -0.58
N CYS A 149 -2.83 -11.79 -0.06
CA CYS A 149 -1.58 -11.22 0.45
C CYS A 149 -1.06 -12.00 1.67
N LEU A 150 -1.93 -12.45 2.56
CA LEU A 150 -1.56 -13.26 3.72
C LEU A 150 -0.98 -14.62 3.28
N LEU A 151 -1.64 -15.30 2.33
CA LEU A 151 -1.18 -16.57 1.77
C LEU A 151 0.16 -16.41 1.04
N LEU A 152 0.33 -15.35 0.24
CA LEU A 152 1.59 -15.05 -0.44
C LEU A 152 2.74 -14.90 0.56
N ILE A 153 2.48 -14.24 1.68
CA ILE A 153 3.47 -14.08 2.73
C ILE A 153 3.77 -15.40 3.43
N ILE A 154 2.75 -16.20 3.76
CA ILE A 154 2.92 -17.51 4.40
C ILE A 154 3.73 -18.44 3.49
N VAL A 155 3.42 -18.49 2.20
CA VAL A 155 4.15 -19.32 1.22
C VAL A 155 5.59 -18.81 1.02
N ARG A 156 5.80 -17.50 1.07
CA ARG A 156 7.11 -16.88 0.83
C ARG A 156 7.98 -16.77 2.07
N SER A 157 7.44 -16.99 3.27
CA SER A 157 8.23 -17.14 4.50
C SER A 157 8.63 -18.61 4.62
N PRO A 158 9.89 -18.99 4.31
CA PRO A 158 10.36 -20.36 4.47
C PRO A 158 10.61 -20.58 5.96
N ALA A 159 9.55 -20.83 6.71
CA ALA A 159 9.60 -21.18 8.12
C ALA A 159 8.37 -22.01 8.49
N LEU A 160 8.28 -23.20 7.88
CA LEU A 160 8.02 -24.42 8.62
C LEU A 160 9.11 -25.43 8.26
#